data_AF-A0A849D339-F1
#
_entry.id   AF-A0A849D339-F1
#
_cell.length_a   1.000
_cell.length_b   1.000
_cell.length_c   1.000
_cell.angle_alpha   90.00
_cell.angle_beta   90.00
_cell.angle_gamma   90.00
#
_symmetry.space_group_name_H-M   'P 1'
#
loop_
_entity.id
_entity.type
_entity.pdbx_description
1 polymer ?
#
loop_
_entity_poly.entity_id
_entity_poly.type
_entity_poly.pdbx_seq_one_letter_code
_entity_poly.pdbx_strand_id
1 'polypeptide(L)' 'VVTKPGSYHLDGDYTPFGKVISGMDVVDLINQQPVDDGDWPMRNIYIEKAEVIE' A
#
# COMPACT_ATOMS: atom_id res chain seq x y z
N VAL A 1 -2.68 -6.18 -0.99
CA VAL A 1 -3.81 -5.26 -0.77
C VAL A 1 -4.03 -5.10 0.72
N VAL A 2 -4.28 -3.88 1.20
CA VAL A 2 -4.30 -3.52 2.65
C VAL A 2 -5.71 -3.22 3.18
N THR A 3 -6.74 -3.66 2.47
CA THR A 3 -8.15 -3.49 2.86
C THR A 3 -8.51 -4.34 4.09
N LYS A 4 -9.44 -3.85 4.92
CA LYS A 4 -10.00 -4.58 6.08
C LYS A 4 -11.43 -5.04 5.73
N PRO A 5 -11.81 -6.33 5.88
CA PRO A 5 -11.02 -7.45 6.43
C PRO A 5 -10.06 -8.12 5.43
N GLY A 6 -10.07 -7.72 4.16
CA GLY A 6 -9.21 -8.26 3.10
C GLY A 6 -9.89 -8.16 1.73
N SER A 7 -9.13 -8.34 0.65
CA SER A 7 -9.66 -8.35 -0.72
C SER A 7 -9.73 -9.75 -1.29
N TYR A 8 -10.63 -10.59 -0.75
CA TYR A 8 -10.81 -11.98 -1.17
C TYR A 8 -11.18 -12.16 -2.65
N HIS A 9 -11.73 -11.12 -3.28
CA HIS A 9 -12.02 -11.10 -4.72
C HIS A 9 -10.77 -11.14 -5.61
N LEU A 10 -9.57 -11.10 -5.03
CA LEU A 10 -8.29 -11.18 -5.74
C LEU A 10 -7.62 -12.56 -5.57
N ASP A 11 -8.21 -13.46 -4.78
CA ASP A 11 -7.65 -14.78 -4.52
C ASP A 11 -7.66 -15.61 -5.81
N GLY A 12 -6.51 -16.23 -6.12
CA GLY A 12 -6.31 -17.02 -7.35
C GLY A 12 -5.78 -16.22 -8.54
N ASP A 13 -6.03 -14.92 -8.57
CA ASP A 13 -5.59 -14.03 -9.67
C ASP A 13 -4.25 -13.33 -9.37
N TYR A 14 -3.93 -13.12 -8.09
CA TYR A 14 -2.73 -12.39 -7.66
C TYR A 14 -1.89 -13.21 -6.67
N THR A 15 -0.57 -13.25 -6.89
CA THR A 15 0.36 -13.97 -6.02
C THR A 15 0.84 -13.08 -4.86
N PRO A 16 0.51 -13.39 -3.60
CA PRO A 16 1.07 -12.68 -2.45
C PRO A 16 2.55 -13.08 -2.24
N PHE A 17 3.45 -12.09 -2.14
CA PHE A 17 4.90 -12.32 -1.95
C PHE A 17 5.45 -11.82 -0.59
N GLY A 18 4.65 -11.08 0.18
CA GLY A 18 5.07 -10.50 1.44
C GLY A 18 3.95 -9.80 2.18
N LYS A 19 4.23 -9.36 3.40
CA LYS A 19 3.33 -8.55 4.23
C LYS A 19 4.12 -7.46 4.95
N VAL A 20 3.47 -6.34 5.17
CA VAL A 20 3.99 -5.27 6.03
C VAL A 20 3.88 -5.74 7.48
N ILE A 21 5.00 -5.83 8.19
CA ILE A 21 5.06 -6.24 9.60
C ILE A 21 5.16 -5.07 10.58
N SER A 22 5.54 -3.89 10.08
CA SER A 22 5.69 -2.65 10.84
C SER A 22 5.41 -1.45 9.94
N GLY A 23 4.90 -0.35 10.48
CA GLY A 23 4.59 0.88 9.73
C GLY A 23 3.26 0.87 8.99
N MET A 24 2.27 0.07 9.42
CA MET A 24 0.92 0.07 8.81
C MET A 24 0.19 1.41 8.96
N ASP A 25 0.50 2.17 10.00
CA ASP A 25 0.03 3.55 10.20
C ASP A 25 0.51 4.49 9.09
N VAL A 26 1.75 4.32 8.61
CA VAL A 26 2.27 5.08 7.45
C VAL A 26 1.53 4.70 6.18
N VAL A 27 1.24 3.40 5.99
CA VAL A 27 0.43 2.94 4.84
C VAL A 27 -0.97 3.56 4.89
N ASP A 28 -1.61 3.58 6.06
CA ASP A 28 -2.91 4.21 6.27
C ASP A 28 -2.86 5.74 6.01
N LEU A 29 -1.76 6.41 6.34
CA LEU A 29 -1.56 7.84 6.07
C LEU A 29 -1.41 8.15 4.57
N ILE A 30 -0.67 7.30 3.84
CA ILE A 30 -0.54 7.39 2.38
C ILE A 30 -1.90 7.23 1.72
N ASN A 31 -2.71 6.27 2.18
CA ASN A 31 -4.05 6.00 1.64
C ASN A 31 -5.06 7.12 1.91
N GLN A 32 -4.77 8.04 2.84
CA GLN A 32 -5.62 9.19 3.16
C GLN A 32 -5.23 10.47 2.40
N GLN A 33 -4.19 10.44 1.55
CA GLN A 33 -3.80 11.62 0.81
C GLN A 33 -4.88 12.03 -0.20
N PRO A 34 -5.13 13.34 -0.38
CA PRO A 34 -6.03 13.82 -1.43
C PRO A 34 -5.58 13.31 -2.80
N VAL A 35 -6.54 12.80 -3.58
CA VAL A 35 -6.33 12.30 -4.93
C VAL A 35 -7.08 13.17 -5.95
N ASP A 36 -6.66 13.09 -7.20
CA ASP A 36 -7.43 13.60 -8.33
C ASP A 36 -8.51 12.60 -8.80
N ASP A 37 -9.23 12.96 -9.87
CA ASP A 37 -10.30 12.12 -10.44
C ASP A 37 -9.79 10.78 -11.02
N GLY A 38 -8.47 10.60 -11.15
CA GLY A 38 -7.82 9.37 -11.62
C GLY A 38 -7.22 8.53 -10.51
N ASP A 39 -7.60 8.78 -9.24
CA ASP A 39 -7.04 8.16 -8.04
C ASP A 39 -5.53 8.42 -7.84
N TRP A 40 -4.96 9.44 -8.50
CA TRP A 40 -3.56 9.82 -8.32
C TRP A 40 -3.39 10.81 -7.17
N PRO A 41 -2.44 10.61 -6.23
CA PRO A 41 -2.20 11.57 -5.16
C PRO A 41 -1.84 12.96 -5.71
N MET A 42 -2.51 14.00 -5.23
CA MET A 42 -2.24 15.40 -5.63
C MET A 42 -0.79 15.82 -5.33
N ARG A 43 -0.12 15.12 -4.40
CA ARG A 43 1.30 15.27 -4.09
C ARG A 43 1.97 13.91 -4.20
N ASN A 44 3.01 13.83 -5.01
CA ASN A 44 3.78 12.59 -5.19
C ASN A 44 4.43 12.15 -3.88
N ILE A 45 4.37 10.84 -3.62
CA ILE A 45 4.94 10.18 -2.45
C ILE A 45 6.09 9.30 -2.94
N TYR A 46 7.32 9.61 -2.55
CA TYR A 46 8.51 8.94 -3.03
C TYR A 46 9.04 7.93 -2.03
N ILE A 47 9.52 6.78 -2.52
CA ILE A 47 10.35 5.85 -1.72
C ILE A 47 11.79 6.34 -1.85
N GLU A 48 12.32 6.95 -0.79
CA GLU A 48 13.67 7.53 -0.80
C GLU A 48 14.77 6.47 -0.67
N LYS A 49 14.48 5.37 0.03
CA LYS A 49 15.45 4.32 0.36
C LYS A 49 14.74 2.97 0.51
N ALA A 50 15.38 1.91 0.05
CA ALA A 50 14.98 0.52 0.31
C ALA A 50 16.22 -0.29 0.71
N GLU A 51 16.09 -1.10 1.75
CA GLU A 51 17.18 -1.94 2.28
C GLU A 51 16.67 -3.36 2.51
N VAL A 52 17.53 -4.34 2.25
CA VAL A 52 17.28 -5.73 2.60
C VAL A 52 17.85 -5.96 4.00
N ILE A 53 16.98 -6.39 4.91
CA ILE A 53 17.31 -6.72 6.30
C ILE A 53 17.36 -8.24 6.43
N GLU A 54 18.37 -8.76 7.14
CA GLU A 54 18.50 -10.19 7.47
C GLU A 54 17.63 -10.61 8.67
#